data_AF-A0A7X8VQP8-F1
#
_entry.id   AF-A0A7X8VQP8-F1
#
_cell.length_a   1.000
_cell.length_b   1.000
_cell.length_c   1.000
_cell.angle_alpha   90.00
_cell.angle_beta   90.00
_cell.angle_gamma   90.00
#
_symmetry.space_group_name_H-M   'P 1'
#
loop_
_entity.id
_entity.type
_entity.pdbx_description
1 polymer ?
#
loop_
_entity_poly.entity_id
_entity_poly.type
_entity_poly.pdbx_seq_one_letter_code
_entity_poly.pdbx_strand_id
1 'polypeptide(L)'
;MDDPPEKKIVFAEHQEKHLKASERYIPVKFKYADAYWEGWVPIEYRRSGLNIKTDEEVLAYLNHVYQMMSPENIPAWRERQKQYWQTNAAKATTTKAFFEVLAENNQFTWKCVECRLPANPNWARRIQDLKDRGYTLATDTKRYCHLCKANKTHVMLLPLPRGEEVAKYETISPKLRKRIIRLFESVDVFEGSKKSHCLPDHKFPEIRWDGNVHSENPDYMPEDEIRQKFQLLSNQRNLQKREVCRNCFQTGRRGSVIGLPIFYDGGPLWDEKFPKRGLEAEQGCVGCPWYDMARWRSFVNGLYAAHIESHLHKTES
;
A
#
# COMPACT_ATOMS: atom_id res chain seq x y z
N MET A 1 -16.32 11.72 46.23
CA MET A 1 -15.16 11.33 45.41
C MET A 1 -15.76 10.70 44.17
N ASP A 2 -15.95 11.50 43.13
CA ASP A 2 -16.37 10.96 41.84
C ASP A 2 -15.19 10.17 41.28
N ASP A 3 -15.40 8.88 41.02
CA ASP A 3 -14.42 8.08 40.31
C ASP A 3 -14.10 8.77 38.98
N PRO A 4 -12.81 8.87 38.60
CA PRO A 4 -12.44 9.47 37.33
C PRO A 4 -13.19 8.76 36.18
N PRO A 5 -13.68 9.50 35.18
CA PRO A 5 -14.45 8.93 34.09
C PRO A 5 -13.65 7.81 33.43
N GLU A 6 -14.25 6.63 33.37
CA GLU A 6 -13.59 5.44 32.87
C GLU A 6 -13.19 5.62 31.40
N LYS A 7 -11.91 5.38 31.09
CA LYS A 7 -11.37 5.59 29.76
C LYS A 7 -11.94 4.57 28.78
N LYS A 8 -12.59 5.04 27.71
CA LYS A 8 -13.14 4.21 26.62
C LYS A 8 -12.07 3.47 25.81
N ILE A 9 -10.86 4.05 25.75
CA ILE A 9 -9.69 3.48 25.09
C ILE A 9 -8.54 3.45 26.10
N VAL A 10 -7.99 2.27 26.33
CA VAL A 10 -6.74 2.08 27.08
C VAL A 10 -5.74 1.48 26.11
N PHE A 11 -4.55 2.04 25.99
CA PHE A 11 -3.49 1.51 25.12
C PHE A 11 -2.16 1.47 25.87
N ALA A 12 -1.31 0.53 25.49
CA ALA A 12 -0.01 0.36 26.13
C ALA A 12 0.98 1.44 25.69
N GLU A 13 1.90 1.81 26.59
CA GLU A 13 3.01 2.73 26.28
C GLU A 13 4.05 2.11 25.33
N HIS A 14 4.12 0.77 25.29
CA HIS A 14 5.03 0.05 24.41
C HIS A 14 4.35 -0.31 23.08
N GLN A 15 5.19 -0.47 22.05
CA GLN A 15 4.78 -0.90 20.72
C GLN A 15 5.34 -2.27 20.41
N GLU A 16 4.53 -3.08 19.75
CA GLU A 16 4.90 -4.42 19.29
C GLU A 16 5.42 -4.37 17.86
N LYS A 17 6.48 -5.14 17.57
CA LYS A 17 7.19 -5.08 16.29
C LYS A 17 7.24 -6.44 15.61
N HIS A 18 6.77 -6.49 14.37
CA HIS A 18 7.01 -7.61 13.47
C HIS A 18 8.04 -7.21 12.41
N LEU A 19 9.32 -7.32 12.74
CA LEU A 19 10.44 -6.84 11.90
C LEU A 19 10.42 -7.44 10.47
N LYS A 20 10.19 -8.75 10.35
CA LYS A 20 10.13 -9.44 9.05
C LYS A 20 9.01 -8.93 8.13
N ALA A 21 7.89 -8.49 8.71
CA ALA A 21 6.76 -7.94 7.95
C ALA A 21 6.84 -6.41 7.80
N SER A 22 7.77 -5.75 8.51
CA SER A 22 7.84 -4.30 8.65
C SER A 22 6.50 -3.73 9.16
N GLU A 23 5.99 -4.33 10.24
CA GLU A 23 4.74 -3.92 10.88
C GLU A 23 5.00 -3.54 12.34
N ARG A 24 4.30 -2.50 12.80
CA ARG A 24 4.25 -2.09 14.21
C ARG A 24 2.80 -2.04 14.67
N TYR A 25 2.58 -2.42 15.91
CA TYR A 25 1.25 -2.41 16.51
C TYR A 25 1.27 -1.74 17.88
N ILE A 26 0.11 -1.23 18.28
CA ILE A 26 -0.14 -0.77 19.63
C ILE A 26 -1.16 -1.70 20.30
N PRO A 27 -0.82 -2.33 21.44
CA PRO A 27 -1.79 -3.07 22.23
C PRO A 27 -2.85 -2.13 22.81
N VAL A 28 -4.13 -2.48 22.64
CA VAL A 28 -5.26 -1.69 23.10
C VAL A 28 -6.35 -2.54 23.74
N LYS A 29 -7.13 -1.89 24.60
CA LYS A 29 -8.41 -2.34 25.13
C LYS A 29 -9.46 -1.28 24.85
N PHE A 30 -10.47 -1.64 24.08
CA PHE A 30 -11.65 -0.82 23.80
C PHE A 30 -12.78 -1.24 24.72
N LYS A 31 -13.40 -0.25 25.36
CA LYS A 31 -14.61 -0.42 26.17
C LYS A 31 -15.80 0.18 25.44
N TYR A 32 -16.75 -0.67 25.05
CA TYR A 32 -18.07 -0.29 24.56
C TYR A 32 -19.10 -0.48 25.68
N ALA A 33 -20.37 -0.13 25.44
CA ALA A 33 -21.42 -0.17 26.47
C ALA A 33 -21.55 -1.55 27.15
N ASP A 34 -21.65 -2.62 26.36
CA ASP A 34 -21.87 -3.98 26.86
C ASP A 34 -20.74 -4.96 26.44
N ALA A 35 -19.62 -4.44 25.94
CA ALA A 35 -18.57 -5.26 25.36
C ALA A 35 -17.17 -4.67 25.57
N TYR A 36 -16.19 -5.55 25.65
CA TYR A 36 -14.78 -5.19 25.60
C TYR A 36 -14.12 -5.89 24.42
N TRP A 37 -13.20 -5.19 23.78
CA TRP A 37 -12.31 -5.78 22.80
C TRP A 37 -10.87 -5.51 23.20
N GLU A 38 -10.03 -6.54 23.15
CA GLU A 38 -8.60 -6.45 23.45
C GLU A 38 -7.82 -7.04 22.29
N GLY A 39 -6.83 -6.30 21.81
CA GLY A 39 -6.09 -6.68 20.63
C GLY A 39 -4.97 -5.70 20.30
N TRP A 40 -4.37 -5.91 19.14
CA TRP A 40 -3.30 -5.05 18.64
C TRP A 40 -3.79 -4.29 17.42
N VAL A 41 -3.63 -2.97 17.44
CA VAL A 41 -3.98 -2.10 16.31
C VAL A 41 -2.71 -1.77 15.53
N PRO A 42 -2.62 -2.07 14.21
CA PRO A 42 -1.47 -1.69 13.41
C PRO A 42 -1.31 -0.17 13.34
N ILE A 43 -0.08 0.33 13.54
CA ILE A 43 0.29 1.75 13.37
C ILE A 43 1.36 1.93 12.29
N GLU A 44 2.05 0.84 11.92
CA GLU A 44 2.85 0.75 10.70
C GLU A 44 2.45 -0.53 9.97
N TYR A 45 2.03 -0.40 8.71
CA TYR A 45 1.51 -1.51 7.93
C TYR A 45 1.86 -1.34 6.45
N ARG A 46 2.91 -2.05 6.01
CA ARG A 46 3.50 -1.91 4.66
C ARG A 46 2.47 -2.01 3.52
N ARG A 47 1.47 -2.88 3.64
CA ARG A 47 0.53 -3.21 2.57
C ARG A 47 -0.59 -2.18 2.41
N SER A 48 -1.01 -1.53 3.49
CA SER A 48 -1.95 -0.41 3.42
C SER A 48 -1.26 0.94 3.29
N GLY A 49 0.08 1.00 3.44
CA GLY A 49 0.83 2.25 3.47
C GLY A 49 0.70 3.01 4.80
N LEU A 50 0.06 2.42 5.81
CA LEU A 50 -0.09 3.02 7.13
C LEU A 50 1.28 3.22 7.77
N ASN A 51 1.55 4.43 8.24
CA ASN A 51 2.78 4.76 8.94
C ASN A 51 2.54 5.97 9.85
N ILE A 52 2.12 5.69 11.08
CA ILE A 52 1.84 6.64 12.14
C ILE A 52 3.08 6.77 13.02
N LYS A 53 3.50 8.00 13.31
CA LYS A 53 4.78 8.27 13.98
C LYS A 53 4.65 9.04 15.29
N THR A 54 3.68 9.94 15.41
CA THR A 54 3.54 10.77 16.62
C THR A 54 2.42 10.24 17.52
N ASP A 55 2.49 10.57 18.80
CA ASP A 55 1.50 10.13 19.80
C ASP A 55 0.13 10.78 19.54
N GLU A 56 0.09 12.01 19.02
CA GLU A 56 -1.15 12.68 18.62
C GLU A 56 -1.81 11.95 17.44
N GLU A 57 -1.03 11.53 16.44
CA GLU A 57 -1.53 10.75 15.31
C GLU A 57 -2.04 9.37 15.77
N VAL A 58 -1.34 8.73 16.71
CA VAL A 58 -1.78 7.47 17.33
C VAL A 58 -3.13 7.66 18.00
N LEU A 59 -3.28 8.71 18.82
CA LEU A 59 -4.53 8.97 19.54
C LEU A 59 -5.71 9.23 18.57
N ALA A 60 -5.49 10.07 17.55
CA ALA A 60 -6.51 10.35 16.52
C ALA A 60 -6.90 9.07 15.77
N TYR A 61 -5.91 8.26 15.39
CA TYR A 61 -6.15 6.99 14.70
C TYR A 61 -6.87 5.96 15.58
N LEU A 62 -6.48 5.82 16.85
CA LEU A 62 -7.16 4.92 17.78
C LEU A 62 -8.61 5.31 18.03
N ASN A 63 -8.91 6.61 18.12
CA ASN A 63 -10.30 7.09 18.19
C ASN A 63 -11.10 6.70 16.95
N HIS A 64 -10.51 6.84 15.76
CA HIS A 64 -11.15 6.41 14.52
C HIS A 64 -11.38 4.89 14.48
N VAL A 65 -10.36 4.09 14.82
CA VAL A 65 -10.47 2.63 14.88
C VAL A 65 -11.54 2.20 15.89
N TYR A 66 -11.57 2.83 17.07
CA TYR A 66 -12.59 2.59 18.10
C TYR A 66 -14.01 2.79 17.57
N GLN A 67 -14.27 3.91 16.88
CA GLN A 67 -15.58 4.19 16.28
C GLN A 67 -15.94 3.14 15.23
N MET A 68 -15.01 2.80 14.34
CA MET A 68 -15.25 1.84 13.26
C MET A 68 -15.50 0.41 13.76
N MET A 69 -14.84 0.03 14.85
CA MET A 69 -14.97 -1.29 15.47
C MET A 69 -16.16 -1.41 16.42
N SER A 70 -16.95 -0.35 16.57
CA SER A 70 -18.11 -0.36 17.47
C SER A 70 -19.11 -1.47 17.12
N PRO A 71 -19.68 -2.20 18.09
CA PRO A 71 -20.56 -3.35 17.84
C PRO A 71 -21.71 -3.08 16.87
N GLU A 72 -22.28 -1.88 16.88
CA GLU A 72 -23.34 -1.42 15.98
C GLU A 72 -22.92 -1.39 14.50
N ASN A 73 -21.62 -1.28 14.21
CA ASN A 73 -21.08 -1.24 12.85
C ASN A 73 -20.80 -2.64 12.27
N ILE A 74 -20.73 -3.67 13.12
CA ILE A 74 -20.37 -5.03 12.73
C ILE A 74 -21.38 -5.64 11.73
N PRO A 75 -22.71 -5.52 11.91
CA PRO A 75 -23.68 -6.07 10.95
C PRO A 75 -23.52 -5.48 9.54
N ALA A 76 -23.35 -4.16 9.45
CA ALA A 76 -23.15 -3.49 8.16
C ALA A 76 -21.81 -3.90 7.52
N TRP A 77 -20.74 -4.00 8.33
CA TRP A 77 -19.44 -4.50 7.86
C TRP A 77 -19.54 -5.93 7.31
N ARG A 78 -20.29 -6.81 7.98
CA ARG A 78 -20.50 -8.21 7.57
C ARG A 78 -21.16 -8.33 6.22
N GLU A 79 -22.22 -7.57 5.98
CA GLU A 79 -22.94 -7.66 4.71
C GLU A 79 -22.05 -7.22 3.55
N ARG A 80 -21.24 -6.16 3.73
CA ARG A 80 -20.23 -5.76 2.74
C ARG A 80 -19.20 -6.85 2.46
N GLN A 81 -18.71 -7.53 3.51
CA GLN A 81 -17.74 -8.62 3.32
C GLN A 81 -18.38 -9.83 2.62
N LYS A 82 -19.62 -10.16 2.96
CA LYS A 82 -20.39 -11.22 2.30
C LYS A 82 -20.53 -10.93 0.81
N GLN A 83 -20.92 -9.72 0.45
CA GLN A 83 -21.01 -9.28 -0.95
C GLN A 83 -19.65 -9.44 -1.64
N TYR A 84 -18.57 -8.89 -1.07
CA TYR A 84 -17.23 -8.98 -1.63
C TYR A 84 -16.78 -10.43 -1.92
N TRP A 85 -17.01 -11.34 -0.97
CA TRP A 85 -16.66 -12.75 -1.15
C TRP A 85 -17.54 -13.50 -2.15
N GLN A 86 -18.76 -13.01 -2.41
CA GLN A 86 -19.65 -13.55 -3.44
C GLN A 86 -19.36 -13.01 -4.84
N THR A 87 -18.84 -11.79 -4.96
CA THR A 87 -18.61 -11.13 -6.24
C THR A 87 -17.12 -11.09 -6.61
N ASN A 88 -16.35 -10.25 -5.92
CA ASN A 88 -14.98 -9.88 -6.28
C ASN A 88 -13.96 -10.99 -5.99
N ALA A 89 -14.23 -11.81 -4.97
CA ALA A 89 -13.33 -12.87 -4.52
C ALA A 89 -13.96 -14.28 -4.55
N ALA A 90 -15.00 -14.48 -5.37
CA ALA A 90 -15.76 -15.73 -5.46
C ALA A 90 -14.89 -16.98 -5.68
N LYS A 91 -13.79 -16.85 -6.45
CA LYS A 91 -12.88 -17.96 -6.78
C LYS A 91 -11.80 -18.22 -5.72
N ALA A 92 -11.66 -17.37 -4.71
CA ALA A 92 -10.60 -17.44 -3.71
C ALA A 92 -11.01 -18.28 -2.47
N THR A 93 -11.51 -19.50 -2.71
CA THR A 93 -12.13 -20.37 -1.70
C THR A 93 -11.23 -20.65 -0.50
N THR A 94 -9.95 -20.97 -0.71
CA THR A 94 -9.01 -21.23 0.39
C THR A 94 -8.76 -20.00 1.24
N THR A 95 -8.59 -18.82 0.65
CA THR A 95 -8.40 -17.57 1.41
C THR A 95 -9.68 -17.18 2.15
N LYS A 96 -10.85 -17.43 1.55
CA LYS A 96 -12.14 -17.20 2.20
C LYS A 96 -12.29 -18.01 3.48
N ALA A 97 -11.91 -19.29 3.48
CA ALA A 97 -11.96 -20.12 4.69
C ALA A 97 -11.11 -19.56 5.84
N PHE A 98 -9.95 -18.96 5.53
CA PHE A 98 -9.14 -18.26 6.52
C PHE A 98 -9.85 -17.01 7.08
N PHE A 99 -10.47 -16.22 6.20
CA PHE A 99 -11.27 -15.07 6.60
C PHE A 99 -12.43 -15.47 7.51
N GLU A 100 -13.16 -16.53 7.17
CA GLU A 100 -14.31 -17.00 7.95
C GLU A 100 -13.93 -17.39 9.38
N VAL A 101 -12.82 -18.09 9.57
CA VAL A 101 -12.29 -18.44 10.92
C VAL A 101 -11.85 -17.19 11.68
N LEU A 102 -11.13 -16.28 11.03
CA LEU A 102 -10.67 -15.04 11.67
C LEU A 102 -11.84 -14.13 12.07
N ALA A 103 -12.91 -14.19 11.29
CA ALA A 103 -14.13 -13.46 11.50
C ALA A 103 -15.21 -14.35 12.17
N GLU A 104 -14.87 -15.43 12.88
CA GLU A 104 -15.92 -16.25 13.50
C GLU A 104 -16.62 -15.49 14.64
N ASN A 105 -17.95 -15.62 14.72
CA ASN A 105 -18.79 -15.12 15.82
C ASN A 105 -18.67 -13.63 16.16
N ASN A 106 -18.18 -12.78 15.24
CA ASN A 106 -17.98 -11.34 15.47
C ASN A 106 -17.06 -10.99 16.65
N GLN A 107 -16.27 -11.95 17.15
CA GLN A 107 -15.43 -11.71 18.32
C GLN A 107 -14.08 -11.07 17.97
N PHE A 108 -13.59 -11.29 16.74
CA PHE A 108 -12.34 -10.70 16.23
C PHE A 108 -11.16 -10.91 17.20
N THR A 109 -11.04 -12.15 17.69
CA THR A 109 -10.03 -12.57 18.68
C THR A 109 -8.81 -13.21 18.02
N TRP A 110 -7.72 -13.32 18.78
CA TRP A 110 -6.51 -14.02 18.35
C TRP A 110 -6.79 -15.48 17.98
N LYS A 111 -6.42 -15.88 16.77
CA LYS A 111 -6.50 -17.27 16.28
C LYS A 111 -5.10 -17.84 16.08
N CYS A 112 -4.83 -18.97 16.75
CA CYS A 112 -3.58 -19.71 16.56
C CYS A 112 -3.52 -20.26 15.13
N VAL A 113 -2.42 -19.98 14.44
CA VAL A 113 -2.20 -20.46 13.07
C VAL A 113 -2.17 -22.00 12.99
N GLU A 114 -1.68 -22.67 14.04
CA GLU A 114 -1.50 -24.13 14.06
C GLU A 114 -2.81 -24.89 14.28
N CYS A 115 -3.62 -24.46 15.28
CA CYS A 115 -4.74 -25.27 15.76
C CYS A 115 -6.12 -24.65 15.55
N ARG A 116 -6.21 -23.43 15.01
CA ARG A 116 -7.50 -22.74 14.76
C ARG A 116 -7.70 -22.43 13.29
N LEU A 117 -6.67 -21.97 12.59
CA LEU A 117 -6.78 -21.69 11.15
C LEU A 117 -6.89 -23.00 10.33
N PRO A 118 -7.45 -22.95 9.12
CA PRO A 118 -7.50 -24.12 8.25
C PRO A 118 -6.10 -24.69 8.00
N ALA A 119 -5.97 -26.02 8.04
CA ALA A 119 -4.71 -26.71 7.79
C ALA A 119 -4.18 -26.38 6.39
N ASN A 120 -3.07 -25.63 6.34
CA ASN A 120 -2.46 -25.22 5.08
C ASN A 120 -0.95 -24.99 5.27
N PRO A 121 -0.07 -25.72 4.55
CA PRO A 121 1.38 -25.54 4.67
C PRO A 121 1.83 -24.13 4.23
N ASN A 122 1.00 -23.41 3.47
CA ASN A 122 1.22 -22.05 3.00
C ASN A 122 0.22 -21.04 3.60
N TRP A 123 -0.11 -21.19 4.89
CA TRP A 123 -0.98 -20.27 5.63
C TRP A 123 -0.49 -18.81 5.54
N ALA A 124 0.84 -18.59 5.55
CA ALA A 124 1.42 -17.25 5.51
C ALA A 124 1.01 -16.50 4.24
N ARG A 125 0.97 -17.21 3.09
CA ARG A 125 0.47 -16.64 1.84
C ARG A 125 -1.03 -16.34 1.89
N ARG A 126 -1.84 -17.15 2.59
CA ARG A 126 -3.29 -16.90 2.77
C ARG A 126 -3.54 -15.65 3.61
N ILE A 127 -2.78 -15.48 4.70
CA ILE A 127 -2.81 -14.25 5.50
C ILE A 127 -2.38 -13.06 4.65
N GLN A 128 -1.27 -13.18 3.91
CA GLN A 128 -0.86 -12.13 2.99
C GLN A 128 -1.93 -11.80 1.95
N ASP A 129 -2.62 -12.80 1.41
CA ASP A 129 -3.73 -12.61 0.46
C ASP A 129 -4.88 -11.81 1.06
N LEU A 130 -5.16 -11.94 2.36
CA LEU A 130 -6.13 -11.08 3.05
C LEU A 130 -5.62 -9.65 3.18
N LYS A 131 -4.35 -9.46 3.54
CA LYS A 131 -3.72 -8.13 3.61
C LYS A 131 -3.74 -7.43 2.24
N ASP A 132 -3.40 -8.16 1.18
CA ASP A 132 -3.38 -7.66 -0.21
C ASP A 132 -4.80 -7.32 -0.70
N ARG A 133 -5.85 -7.90 -0.10
CA ARG A 133 -7.27 -7.56 -0.34
C ARG A 133 -7.79 -6.40 0.53
N GLY A 134 -6.89 -5.75 1.25
CA GLY A 134 -7.17 -4.59 2.08
C GLY A 134 -7.63 -4.91 3.49
N TYR A 135 -7.64 -6.16 3.94
CA TYR A 135 -7.98 -6.45 5.33
C TYR A 135 -6.88 -6.00 6.29
N THR A 136 -7.29 -5.48 7.44
CA THR A 136 -6.40 -5.10 8.54
C THR A 136 -6.23 -6.28 9.49
N LEU A 137 -5.01 -6.79 9.62
CA LEU A 137 -4.70 -7.90 10.51
C LEU A 137 -3.53 -7.54 11.43
N ALA A 138 -3.58 -8.03 12.67
CA ALA A 138 -2.45 -8.02 13.58
C ALA A 138 -1.84 -9.41 13.68
N THR A 139 -0.53 -9.48 13.93
CA THR A 139 0.20 -10.74 14.06
C THR A 139 1.11 -10.70 15.28
N ASP A 140 0.90 -11.66 16.18
CA ASP A 140 1.76 -11.93 17.32
C ASP A 140 2.47 -13.26 17.08
N THR A 141 3.80 -13.22 16.96
CA THR A 141 4.61 -14.41 16.65
C THR A 141 5.03 -15.21 17.88
N LYS A 142 4.73 -14.71 19.09
CA LYS A 142 5.21 -15.27 20.36
C LYS A 142 4.10 -15.55 21.36
N ARG A 143 2.83 -15.42 20.98
CA ARG A 143 1.68 -15.68 21.86
C ARG A 143 1.60 -17.14 22.29
N TYR A 144 1.42 -17.37 23.59
CA TYR A 144 1.19 -18.69 24.13
C TYR A 144 -0.17 -19.25 23.71
N CYS A 145 -0.18 -20.46 23.13
CA CYS A 145 -1.41 -21.18 22.81
C CYS A 145 -1.70 -22.26 23.85
N HIS A 146 -2.83 -22.18 24.54
CA HIS A 146 -3.24 -23.17 25.54
C HIS A 146 -3.53 -24.56 24.96
N LEU A 147 -3.96 -24.64 23.69
CA LEU A 147 -4.22 -25.91 23.00
C LEU A 147 -2.92 -26.57 22.53
N CYS A 148 -2.01 -25.80 21.92
CA CYS A 148 -0.72 -26.33 21.48
C CYS A 148 0.32 -26.45 22.61
N LYS A 149 0.05 -25.86 23.79
CA LYS A 149 0.95 -25.79 24.94
C LYS A 149 2.34 -25.22 24.60
N ALA A 150 2.38 -24.26 23.69
CA ALA A 150 3.60 -23.64 23.20
C ALA A 150 3.32 -22.23 22.66
N ASN A 151 4.38 -21.41 22.56
CA ASN A 151 4.30 -20.13 21.85
C ASN A 151 4.15 -20.39 20.35
N LYS A 152 3.12 -19.79 19.75
CA LYS A 152 2.74 -19.96 18.35
C LYS A 152 2.39 -18.62 17.74
N THR A 153 2.50 -18.53 16.43
CA THR A 153 1.96 -17.39 15.70
C THR A 153 0.45 -17.35 15.82
N HIS A 154 -0.07 -16.19 16.21
CA HIS A 154 -1.50 -15.89 16.21
C HIS A 154 -1.78 -14.70 15.31
N VAL A 155 -2.94 -14.75 14.66
CA VAL A 155 -3.43 -13.69 13.79
C VAL A 155 -4.79 -13.23 14.28
N MET A 156 -5.05 -11.94 14.20
CA MET A 156 -6.31 -11.31 14.56
C MET A 156 -6.75 -10.42 13.40
N LEU A 157 -8.01 -10.52 13.00
CA LEU A 157 -8.63 -9.63 12.02
C LEU A 157 -9.28 -8.47 12.76
N LEU A 158 -9.08 -7.25 12.28
CA LEU A 158 -9.83 -6.09 12.76
C LEU A 158 -10.97 -5.80 11.75
N PRO A 159 -12.22 -5.63 12.20
CA PRO A 159 -13.39 -5.39 11.33
C PRO A 159 -13.44 -3.94 10.82
N LEU A 160 -12.32 -3.46 10.31
CA LEU A 160 -12.23 -2.17 9.64
C LEU A 160 -12.66 -2.33 8.18
N PRO A 161 -13.14 -1.25 7.53
CA PRO A 161 -13.36 -1.28 6.09
C PRO A 161 -12.05 -1.68 5.40
N ARG A 162 -12.16 -2.45 4.31
CA ARG A 162 -10.97 -2.88 3.57
C ARG A 162 -10.23 -1.66 3.02
N GLY A 163 -8.94 -1.79 2.75
CA GLY A 163 -8.13 -0.75 2.12
C GLY A 163 -8.77 -0.13 0.87
N GLU A 164 -9.55 -0.89 0.09
CA GLU A 164 -10.33 -0.36 -1.06
C GLU A 164 -11.58 0.46 -0.65
N GLU A 165 -12.12 0.24 0.55
CA GLU A 165 -13.25 0.98 1.14
C GLU A 165 -12.79 2.27 1.85
N VAL A 166 -11.55 2.30 2.38
CA VAL A 166 -10.96 3.48 3.08
C VAL A 166 -10.08 4.31 2.15
N ALA A 167 -9.30 3.66 1.29
CA ALA A 167 -8.52 4.37 0.30
C ALA A 167 -9.42 4.66 -0.90
N LYS A 168 -9.52 5.95 -1.19
CA LYS A 168 -9.96 6.48 -2.47
C LYS A 168 -8.96 6.10 -3.59
N TYR A 169 -8.44 4.86 -3.64
CA TYR A 169 -7.56 4.45 -4.74
C TYR A 169 -8.25 4.80 -6.04
N GLU A 170 -7.55 5.53 -6.91
CA GLU A 170 -8.12 5.85 -8.20
C GLU A 170 -8.27 4.52 -8.95
N THR A 171 -9.51 4.13 -9.22
CA THR A 171 -9.79 2.90 -9.94
C THR A 171 -9.66 3.16 -11.44
N ILE A 172 -8.85 2.35 -12.14
CA ILE A 172 -8.77 2.38 -13.60
C ILE A 172 -9.78 1.36 -14.11
N SER A 173 -10.82 1.82 -14.81
CA SER A 173 -11.82 0.92 -15.38
C SER A 173 -11.18 -0.04 -16.41
N PRO A 174 -11.81 -1.19 -16.71
CA PRO A 174 -11.35 -2.05 -17.80
C PRO A 174 -11.30 -1.36 -19.17
N LYS A 175 -12.20 -0.39 -19.41
CA LYS A 175 -12.26 0.37 -20.68
C LYS A 175 -11.10 1.35 -20.77
N LEU A 176 -10.87 2.14 -19.72
CA LEU A 176 -9.73 3.05 -19.65
C LEU A 176 -8.41 2.26 -19.72
N ARG A 177 -8.28 1.14 -19.00
CA ARG A 177 -7.09 0.28 -19.04
C ARG A 177 -6.73 -0.17 -20.46
N LYS A 178 -7.71 -0.63 -21.24
CA LYS A 178 -7.49 -1.03 -22.65
C LYS A 178 -7.03 0.15 -23.51
N ARG A 179 -7.60 1.33 -23.25
CA ARG A 179 -7.28 2.56 -23.97
C ARG A 179 -5.86 3.03 -23.67
N ILE A 180 -5.44 3.02 -22.40
CA ILE A 180 -4.06 3.29 -21.98
C ILE A 180 -3.09 2.31 -22.66
N ILE A 181 -3.34 1.00 -22.58
CA ILE A 181 -2.45 -0.02 -23.16
C ILE A 181 -2.28 0.18 -24.68
N ARG A 182 -3.37 0.52 -25.38
CA ARG A 182 -3.34 0.81 -26.81
C ARG A 182 -2.54 2.08 -27.11
N LEU A 183 -2.74 3.15 -26.34
CA LEU A 183 -2.07 4.45 -26.53
C LEU A 183 -0.55 4.37 -26.38
N PHE A 184 -0.09 3.48 -25.51
CA PHE A 184 1.33 3.20 -25.27
C PHE A 184 1.83 1.95 -26.02
N GLU A 185 1.04 1.42 -26.95
CA GLU A 185 1.38 0.28 -27.83
C GLU A 185 1.91 -0.97 -27.10
N SER A 186 1.46 -1.21 -25.87
CA SER A 186 1.95 -2.31 -25.02
C SER A 186 3.47 -2.30 -24.79
N VAL A 187 4.12 -1.14 -24.90
CA VAL A 187 5.56 -1.00 -24.66
C VAL A 187 5.81 -0.88 -23.15
N ASP A 188 6.63 -1.77 -22.60
CA ASP A 188 7.16 -1.60 -21.24
C ASP A 188 8.14 -0.41 -21.27
N VAL A 189 7.81 0.66 -20.53
CA VAL A 189 8.59 1.90 -20.58
C VAL A 189 9.96 1.75 -19.96
N PHE A 190 10.22 0.76 -19.11
CA PHE A 190 11.54 0.48 -18.56
C PHE A 190 12.42 -0.18 -19.61
N GLU A 191 11.93 -1.24 -20.24
CA GLU A 191 12.72 -2.03 -21.21
C GLU A 191 12.71 -1.44 -22.63
N GLY A 192 11.75 -0.57 -22.95
CA GLY A 192 11.60 0.00 -24.30
C GLY A 192 11.14 -1.03 -25.34
N SER A 193 10.50 -2.11 -24.91
CA SER A 193 10.09 -3.23 -25.78
C SER A 193 8.62 -3.60 -25.56
N LYS A 194 7.97 -4.14 -26.59
CA LYS A 194 6.57 -4.60 -26.49
C LYS A 194 6.47 -5.81 -25.57
N LYS A 195 5.51 -5.79 -24.63
CA LYS A 195 5.20 -6.90 -23.73
C LYS A 195 3.70 -7.16 -23.70
N SER A 196 3.31 -8.44 -23.63
CA SER A 196 1.91 -8.87 -23.55
C SER A 196 1.22 -8.56 -22.21
N HIS A 197 2.00 -8.29 -21.16
CA HIS A 197 1.50 -8.20 -19.78
C HIS A 197 1.86 -6.88 -19.09
N CYS A 198 1.87 -5.77 -19.83
CA CYS A 198 2.02 -4.44 -19.23
C CYS A 198 0.77 -4.03 -18.44
N LEU A 199 1.01 -3.31 -17.35
CA LEU A 199 0.01 -2.65 -16.54
C LEU A 199 0.17 -1.13 -16.63
N PRO A 200 -0.93 -0.37 -16.73
CA PRO A 200 -0.93 1.04 -16.42
C PRO A 200 -0.50 1.26 -14.97
N ASP A 201 0.41 2.21 -14.76
CA ASP A 201 0.84 2.68 -13.45
C ASP A 201 0.95 4.20 -13.50
N HIS A 202 0.58 4.89 -12.41
CA HIS A 202 0.65 6.34 -12.33
C HIS A 202 2.08 6.83 -12.30
N LYS A 203 2.44 7.87 -13.07
CA LYS A 203 3.76 8.50 -12.99
C LYS A 203 4.06 9.02 -11.59
N PHE A 204 3.13 9.76 -11.00
CA PHE A 204 3.22 10.20 -9.61
C PHE A 204 3.01 9.02 -8.65
N PRO A 205 4.03 8.62 -7.85
CA PRO A 205 3.95 7.40 -7.07
C PRO A 205 3.00 7.53 -5.87
N GLU A 206 2.11 6.54 -5.72
CA GLU A 206 1.06 6.48 -4.68
C GLU A 206 1.55 6.74 -3.25
N ILE A 207 2.79 6.39 -2.91
CA ILE A 207 3.37 6.65 -1.58
C ILE A 207 3.42 8.14 -1.21
N ARG A 208 3.36 9.02 -2.22
CA ARG A 208 3.36 10.47 -2.09
C ARG A 208 1.97 11.09 -2.13
N TRP A 209 0.92 10.29 -2.28
CA TRP A 209 -0.43 10.83 -2.33
C TRP A 209 -0.92 11.18 -0.93
N ASP A 210 -1.82 12.16 -0.87
CA ASP A 210 -2.64 12.47 0.30
C ASP A 210 -4.12 12.43 -0.10
N GLY A 211 -5.02 12.88 0.80
CA GLY A 211 -6.45 12.88 0.55
C GLY A 211 -6.94 13.77 -0.61
N ASN A 212 -6.10 14.69 -1.10
CA ASN A 212 -6.42 15.69 -2.13
C ASN A 212 -5.83 15.37 -3.50
N VAL A 213 -4.91 14.39 -3.60
CA VAL A 213 -4.32 13.97 -4.88
C VAL A 213 -5.30 13.15 -5.72
N HIS A 214 -6.25 12.48 -5.07
CA HIS A 214 -7.20 11.61 -5.75
C HIS A 214 -8.10 12.37 -6.71
N SER A 215 -8.04 11.99 -7.98
CA SER A 215 -8.87 12.49 -9.06
C SER A 215 -9.58 11.33 -9.77
N GLU A 216 -10.74 11.60 -10.34
CA GLU A 216 -11.46 10.58 -11.11
C GLU A 216 -10.66 10.19 -12.36
N ASN A 217 -10.76 8.92 -12.75
CA ASN A 217 -10.15 8.40 -13.97
C ASN A 217 -11.26 8.04 -14.97
N PRO A 218 -11.88 9.04 -15.63
CA PRO A 218 -12.99 8.78 -16.53
C PRO A 218 -12.55 7.99 -17.76
N ASP A 219 -13.44 7.14 -18.29
CA ASP A 219 -13.19 6.38 -19.53
C ASP A 219 -12.90 7.27 -20.75
N TYR A 220 -13.35 8.52 -20.68
CA TYR A 220 -13.20 9.55 -21.70
C TYR A 220 -12.01 10.48 -21.46
N MET A 221 -11.13 10.19 -20.48
CA MET A 221 -9.91 10.97 -20.20
C MET A 221 -9.14 11.28 -21.51
N PRO A 222 -8.79 12.53 -21.81
CA PRO A 222 -8.02 12.90 -22.99
C PRO A 222 -6.68 12.16 -23.08
N GLU A 223 -6.19 11.90 -24.30
CA GLU A 223 -4.94 11.14 -24.49
C GLU A 223 -3.72 11.85 -23.90
N ASP A 224 -3.67 13.19 -23.96
CA ASP A 224 -2.58 13.97 -23.36
C ASP A 224 -2.58 13.84 -21.84
N GLU A 225 -3.76 13.84 -21.21
CA GLU A 225 -3.89 13.61 -19.78
C GLU A 225 -3.45 12.17 -19.43
N ILE A 226 -3.83 11.17 -20.22
CA ILE A 226 -3.34 9.80 -20.05
C ILE A 226 -1.80 9.76 -20.14
N ARG A 227 -1.20 10.47 -21.10
CA ARG A 227 0.26 10.51 -21.29
C ARG A 227 0.97 11.22 -20.16
N GLN A 228 0.35 12.21 -19.54
CA GLN A 228 0.89 12.89 -18.37
C GLN A 228 0.79 12.00 -17.12
N LYS A 229 -0.37 11.36 -16.92
CA LYS A 229 -0.70 10.68 -15.67
C LYS A 229 -0.15 9.26 -15.58
N PHE A 230 -0.04 8.53 -16.70
CA PHE A 230 0.28 7.10 -16.71
C PHE A 230 1.56 6.76 -17.47
N GLN A 231 2.08 5.57 -17.17
CA GLN A 231 3.09 4.86 -17.94
C GLN A 231 2.78 3.35 -17.94
N LEU A 232 3.36 2.59 -18.86
CA LEU A 232 3.23 1.13 -18.89
C LEU A 232 4.45 0.44 -18.32
N LEU A 233 4.24 -0.45 -17.36
CA LEU A 233 5.28 -1.29 -16.76
C LEU A 233 4.80 -2.74 -16.69
N SER A 234 5.70 -3.70 -16.91
CA SER A 234 5.46 -5.08 -16.49
C SER A 234 5.32 -5.18 -14.96
N ASN A 235 4.68 -6.25 -14.48
CA ASN A 235 4.47 -6.47 -13.04
C ASN A 235 5.77 -6.35 -12.23
N GLN A 236 6.86 -6.93 -12.73
CA GLN A 236 8.16 -6.88 -12.07
C GLN A 236 8.68 -5.45 -11.96
N ARG A 237 8.59 -4.65 -13.03
CA ARG A 237 9.07 -3.27 -13.04
C ARG A 237 8.20 -2.33 -12.23
N ASN A 238 6.88 -2.57 -12.18
CA ASN A 238 6.00 -1.87 -11.25
C ASN A 238 6.40 -2.13 -9.78
N LEU A 239 6.64 -3.39 -9.41
CA LEU A 239 7.14 -3.71 -8.06
C LEU A 239 8.48 -3.05 -7.76
N GLN A 240 9.38 -3.01 -8.74
CA GLN A 240 10.67 -2.33 -8.62
C GLN A 240 10.49 -0.83 -8.40
N LYS A 241 9.62 -0.17 -9.18
CA LYS A 241 9.28 1.25 -9.01
C LYS A 241 8.78 1.53 -7.60
N ARG A 242 7.84 0.72 -7.11
CA ARG A 242 7.29 0.86 -5.74
C ARG A 242 8.39 0.82 -4.69
N GLU A 243 9.37 -0.07 -4.84
CA GLU A 243 10.48 -0.18 -3.89
C GLU A 243 11.46 1.00 -4.00
N VAL A 244 11.76 1.45 -5.21
CA VAL A 244 12.63 2.62 -5.41
C VAL A 244 11.98 3.90 -4.90
N CYS A 245 10.70 4.13 -5.21
CA CYS A 245 9.95 5.27 -4.69
C CYS A 245 9.82 5.23 -3.17
N ARG A 246 9.69 4.03 -2.57
CA ARG A 246 9.72 3.84 -1.11
C ARG A 246 11.06 4.26 -0.52
N ASN A 247 12.17 3.77 -1.07
CA ASN A 247 13.49 4.14 -0.61
C ASN A 247 13.72 5.66 -0.69
N CYS A 248 13.28 6.28 -1.79
CA CYS A 248 13.34 7.73 -1.94
C CYS A 248 12.51 8.47 -0.88
N PHE A 249 11.29 8.02 -0.62
CA PHE A 249 10.43 8.62 0.41
C PHE A 249 11.04 8.54 1.82
N GLN A 250 11.70 7.41 2.13
CA GLN A 250 12.28 7.15 3.44
C GLN A 250 13.62 7.86 3.65
N THR A 251 14.50 7.81 2.65
CA THR A 251 15.90 8.24 2.79
C THR A 251 16.18 9.61 2.15
N GLY A 252 15.25 10.12 1.36
CA GLY A 252 15.49 11.29 0.50
C GLY A 252 16.32 10.98 -0.75
N ARG A 253 16.87 9.77 -0.93
CA ARG A 253 17.68 9.42 -2.11
C ARG A 253 16.78 9.07 -3.30
N ARG A 254 16.76 9.93 -4.31
CA ARG A 254 16.01 9.72 -5.56
C ARG A 254 16.57 8.52 -6.31
N GLY A 255 15.68 7.80 -6.99
CA GLY A 255 16.01 6.53 -7.63
C GLY A 255 16.78 6.71 -8.92
N SER A 256 17.71 5.81 -9.20
CA SER A 256 18.34 5.64 -10.52
C SER A 256 17.74 4.44 -11.26
N VAL A 257 17.92 4.41 -12.58
CA VAL A 257 17.59 3.25 -13.42
C VAL A 257 18.90 2.72 -13.99
N ILE A 258 19.05 1.39 -14.03
CA ILE A 258 20.22 0.66 -14.55
C ILE A 258 21.59 1.15 -14.02
N GLY A 259 21.63 1.71 -12.81
CA GLY A 259 22.85 2.23 -12.20
C GLY A 259 23.29 3.61 -12.69
N LEU A 260 22.51 4.27 -13.55
CA LEU A 260 22.82 5.61 -14.07
C LEU A 260 22.18 6.70 -13.17
N PRO A 261 22.98 7.52 -12.46
CA PRO A 261 22.48 8.59 -11.59
C PRO A 261 22.15 9.85 -12.40
N ILE A 262 21.42 9.70 -13.51
CA ILE A 262 21.06 10.80 -14.41
C ILE A 262 19.64 11.25 -14.09
N PHE A 263 19.47 12.56 -13.89
CA PHE A 263 18.19 13.20 -13.62
C PHE A 263 18.00 14.32 -14.64
N TYR A 264 16.88 14.34 -15.35
CA TYR A 264 16.60 15.40 -16.34
C TYR A 264 16.13 16.70 -15.68
N ASP A 265 15.87 16.66 -14.37
CA ASP A 265 15.58 17.81 -13.51
C ASP A 265 15.94 17.49 -12.04
N GLY A 266 16.45 18.48 -11.32
CA GLY A 266 16.95 18.31 -9.96
C GLY A 266 18.20 17.40 -9.86
N GLY A 267 18.35 16.70 -8.72
CA GLY A 267 19.53 15.88 -8.44
C GLY A 267 19.21 14.53 -7.81
N PRO A 268 20.20 13.84 -7.21
CA PRO A 268 20.02 12.52 -6.57
C PRO A 268 19.32 12.57 -5.22
N LEU A 269 19.10 13.76 -4.66
CA LEU A 269 18.43 13.97 -3.37
C LEU A 269 17.07 14.64 -3.59
N TRP A 270 16.15 14.33 -2.70
CA TRP A 270 14.87 15.01 -2.59
C TRP A 270 15.09 16.47 -2.21
N ASP A 271 14.46 17.37 -2.96
CA ASP A 271 14.52 18.80 -2.65
C ASP A 271 13.53 19.11 -1.52
N GLU A 272 14.05 19.57 -0.39
CA GLU A 272 13.28 19.82 0.84
C GLU A 272 12.24 20.93 0.68
N LYS A 273 12.34 21.75 -0.38
CA LYS A 273 11.29 22.74 -0.70
C LYS A 273 9.96 22.09 -1.08
N PHE A 274 9.97 20.83 -1.52
CA PHE A 274 8.75 20.10 -1.83
C PHE A 274 8.31 19.23 -0.66
N PRO A 275 7.00 19.24 -0.33
CA PRO A 275 6.48 18.37 0.72
C PRO A 275 6.65 16.90 0.34
N LYS A 276 6.70 16.01 1.34
CA LYS A 276 6.84 14.56 1.06
C LYS A 276 5.58 13.93 0.44
N ARG A 277 4.41 14.53 0.68
CA ARG A 277 3.10 14.09 0.19
C ARG A 277 2.26 15.27 -0.32
N GLY A 278 1.21 14.96 -1.08
CA GLY A 278 0.26 15.91 -1.63
C GLY A 278 0.56 16.30 -3.07
N LEU A 279 -0.33 17.09 -3.69
CA LEU A 279 -0.23 17.49 -5.10
C LEU A 279 1.12 18.16 -5.40
N GLU A 280 1.60 19.03 -4.51
CA GLU A 280 2.88 19.71 -4.65
C GLU A 280 4.08 18.77 -4.58
N ALA A 281 3.95 17.60 -3.93
CA ALA A 281 5.01 16.60 -3.89
C ALA A 281 5.26 15.96 -5.26
N GLU A 282 4.36 16.10 -6.23
CA GLU A 282 4.62 15.64 -7.60
C GLU A 282 5.78 16.40 -8.23
N GLN A 283 5.94 17.70 -7.95
CA GLN A 283 7.01 18.51 -8.49
C GLN A 283 8.40 17.99 -8.07
N GLY A 284 8.55 17.49 -6.83
CA GLY A 284 9.80 16.86 -6.40
C GLY A 284 10.11 15.52 -7.09
N CYS A 285 9.14 14.91 -7.77
CA CYS A 285 9.35 13.71 -8.57
C CYS A 285 9.90 14.02 -9.97
N VAL A 286 9.62 15.21 -10.51
CA VAL A 286 10.04 15.63 -11.86
C VAL A 286 11.56 15.54 -11.98
N GLY A 287 12.05 14.83 -13.00
CA GLY A 287 13.47 14.57 -13.23
C GLY A 287 13.93 13.17 -12.82
N CYS A 288 13.17 12.49 -11.96
CA CYS A 288 13.46 11.12 -11.54
C CYS A 288 13.12 10.15 -12.68
N PRO A 289 13.99 9.20 -13.04
CA PRO A 289 13.70 8.23 -14.09
C PRO A 289 12.46 7.38 -13.78
N TRP A 290 12.17 7.11 -12.50
CA TRP A 290 11.00 6.33 -12.09
C TRP A 290 9.68 7.13 -12.13
N TYR A 291 9.75 8.46 -12.21
CA TYR A 291 8.57 9.30 -12.41
C TYR A 291 8.15 9.29 -13.87
N ASP A 292 9.06 9.64 -14.79
CA ASP A 292 8.82 9.60 -16.23
C ASP A 292 10.00 8.98 -16.98
N MET A 293 9.93 7.68 -17.16
CA MET A 293 11.01 6.88 -17.76
C MET A 293 11.17 7.14 -19.26
N ALA A 294 10.07 7.48 -19.95
CA ALA A 294 10.10 7.83 -21.37
C ALA A 294 10.83 9.16 -21.58
N ARG A 295 10.46 10.18 -20.79
CA ARG A 295 11.15 11.48 -20.81
C ARG A 295 12.61 11.35 -20.42
N TRP A 296 12.91 10.56 -19.38
CA TRP A 296 14.29 10.28 -18.99
C TRP A 296 15.10 9.61 -20.11
N ARG A 297 14.56 8.60 -20.79
CA ARG A 297 15.24 7.97 -21.93
C ARG A 297 15.52 8.96 -23.06
N SER A 298 14.52 9.78 -23.41
CA SER A 298 14.69 10.82 -24.43
C SER A 298 15.80 11.80 -24.05
N PHE A 299 15.84 12.24 -22.79
CA PHE A 299 16.89 13.11 -22.28
C PHE A 299 18.29 12.46 -22.37
N VAL A 300 18.44 11.21 -21.92
CA VAL A 300 19.72 10.48 -21.99
C VAL A 300 20.18 10.30 -23.44
N ASN A 301 19.27 9.95 -24.36
CA ASN A 301 19.59 9.83 -25.78
C ASN A 301 20.03 11.16 -26.38
N GLY A 302 19.43 12.28 -25.96
CA GLY A 302 19.85 13.62 -26.38
C GLY A 302 21.27 13.96 -25.93
N LEU A 303 21.62 13.64 -24.68
CA LEU A 303 22.99 13.80 -24.17
C LEU A 303 24.00 12.98 -25.00
N TYR A 304 23.64 11.75 -25.35
CA TYR A 304 24.47 10.87 -26.17
C TYR A 304 24.68 11.42 -27.58
N ALA A 305 23.61 11.88 -28.25
CA ALA A 305 23.70 12.47 -29.58
C ALA A 305 24.60 13.72 -29.61
N ALA A 306 24.39 14.65 -28.67
CA ALA A 306 25.21 15.86 -28.55
C ALA A 306 26.70 15.54 -28.30
N HIS A 307 26.97 14.50 -27.51
CA HIS A 307 28.33 14.03 -27.28
C HIS A 307 28.98 13.53 -28.58
N ILE A 308 28.29 12.69 -29.37
CA ILE A 308 28.80 12.20 -30.66
C ILE A 308 29.11 13.35 -31.60
N GLU A 309 28.17 14.29 -31.78
CA GLU A 309 28.34 15.43 -32.69
C GLU A 309 29.59 16.25 -32.35
N SER A 310 29.81 16.51 -31.06
CA SER A 310 30.98 17.27 -30.58
C SER A 310 32.33 16.58 -30.80
N HIS A 311 32.35 15.24 -30.95
CA HIS A 311 33.57 14.47 -31.19
C HIS A 311 33.85 14.29 -32.68
N LEU A 312 32.82 14.15 -33.52
CA LEU A 312 32.96 14.07 -34.97
C LEU A 312 33.48 15.39 -35.57
N HIS A 313 33.04 16.54 -35.07
CA HIS A 313 33.52 17.85 -35.54
C HIS A 313 34.96 18.17 -35.12
N LYS A 314 35.49 17.49 -34.08
CA LYS A 314 36.89 17.64 -33.65
C LYS A 314 37.86 16.76 -34.41
N THR A 315 37.38 15.74 -35.12
CA THR A 315 38.22 14.86 -35.95
C THR A 315 38.33 15.33 -37.40
N GLU A 316 37.54 16.34 -37.80
CA GLU A 316 37.55 16.93 -39.15
C GLU A 316 38.20 18.33 -39.19
N SER A 317 38.80 18.80 -38.09
CA SER A 317 39.58 20.06 -38.01
C SER A 317 41.03 19.80 -37.66
#